data_AF-A0A933VU44-F1
#
_entry.id   AF-A0A933VU44-F1
#
_cell.length_a   1.000
_cell.length_b   1.000
_cell.length_c   1.000
_cell.angle_alpha   90.00
_cell.angle_beta   90.00
_cell.angle_gamma   90.00
#
_symmetry.space_group_name_H-M   'P 1'
#
loop_
_entity.id
_entity.type
_entity.pdbx_description
1 polymer ?
#
loop_
_entity_poly.entity_id
_entity_poly.type
_entity_poly.pdbx_seq_one_letter_code
_entity_poly.pdbx_strand_id
1 'polypeptide(L)'
;MKVWFAKLAQTYPQVAVVDGFASAGRHRDGRAGSPLIILNAYLDHAYRQRFKAPAHLVFVESDRLFARHLCWEPWHWATSASDANAALPTA
;
A
#
# COMPACT_ATOMS: atom_id res chain seq x y z
N MET A 1 15.06 1.91 1.40
CA MET A 1 13.86 2.13 0.55
C MET A 1 12.77 3.03 1.18
N LYS A 2 13.02 3.81 2.25
CA LYS A 2 11.97 4.51 3.02
C LYS A 2 11.70 5.98 2.64
N VAL A 3 12.44 6.57 1.70
CA VAL A 3 12.48 8.05 1.56
C VAL A 3 11.79 8.57 0.29
N TRP A 4 11.70 7.75 -0.76
CA TRP A 4 11.25 8.22 -2.08
C TRP A 4 9.76 8.60 -2.08
N PHE A 5 8.90 7.78 -1.48
CA PHE A 5 7.45 8.03 -1.44
C PHE A 5 7.14 9.36 -0.76
N ALA A 6 7.72 9.61 0.41
CA ALA A 6 7.50 10.83 1.18
C ALA A 6 7.95 12.09 0.44
N LYS A 7 9.09 12.03 -0.24
CA LYS A 7 9.60 13.14 -1.05
C LYS A 7 8.63 13.46 -2.18
N LEU A 8 8.15 12.45 -2.91
CA LEU A 8 7.20 12.66 -3.99
C LEU A 8 5.88 13.24 -3.47
N ALA A 9 5.29 12.64 -2.42
CA ALA A 9 4.00 13.02 -1.88
C ALA A 9 3.98 14.40 -1.18
N GLN A 10 5.13 14.90 -0.72
CA GLN A 10 5.28 16.26 -0.18
C GLN A 10 5.66 17.28 -1.27
N THR A 11 6.27 16.84 -2.38
CA THR A 11 6.72 17.75 -3.44
C THR A 11 5.61 18.03 -4.45
N TYR A 12 4.96 17.00 -4.95
CA TYR A 12 3.98 17.11 -6.03
C TYR A 12 2.54 17.22 -5.51
N PRO A 13 1.66 17.97 -6.20
CA PRO A 13 0.27 18.12 -5.78
C PRO A 13 -0.51 16.80 -5.85
N GLN A 14 -0.08 15.88 -6.71
CA GLN A 14 -0.65 14.53 -6.81
C GLN A 14 0.44 13.51 -7.17
N VAL A 15 0.33 12.29 -6.65
CA VAL A 15 1.28 11.19 -6.91
C VAL A 15 0.52 9.91 -7.23
N ALA A 16 1.01 9.18 -8.24
CA ALA A 16 0.61 7.81 -8.49
C ALA A 16 1.84 6.89 -8.33
N VAL A 17 1.64 5.75 -7.67
CA VAL A 17 2.59 4.63 -7.66
C VAL A 17 1.98 3.50 -8.47
N VAL A 18 2.70 3.08 -9.51
CA VAL A 18 2.27 2.03 -10.41
C VAL A 18 3.18 0.82 -10.24
N ASP A 19 2.60 -0.30 -9.78
CA ASP A 19 3.26 -1.60 -9.81
C ASP A 19 2.84 -2.33 -11.10
N GLY A 20 3.76 -2.45 -12.05
CA GLY A 20 3.49 -3.04 -13.36
C GLY A 20 3.34 -4.56 -13.35
N PHE A 21 3.77 -5.23 -12.28
CA PHE A 21 3.81 -6.70 -12.15
C PHE A 21 3.45 -7.11 -10.73
N ALA A 22 2.23 -6.76 -10.33
CA ALA A 22 1.78 -6.84 -8.94
C ALA A 22 1.62 -8.26 -8.40
N SER A 23 1.51 -9.27 -9.28
CA SER A 23 1.26 -10.66 -8.90
C SER A 23 0.00 -10.79 -8.04
N ALA A 24 -0.06 -11.80 -7.17
CA ALA A 24 -1.21 -12.05 -6.32
C ALA A 24 -1.30 -11.12 -5.09
N GLY A 25 -0.36 -10.19 -4.87
CA GLY A 25 -0.29 -9.38 -3.64
C GLY A 25 0.34 -10.12 -2.45
N ARG A 26 0.07 -11.43 -2.29
CA ARG A 26 0.71 -12.32 -1.31
C ARG A 26 1.27 -13.57 -1.97
N HIS A 27 2.45 -13.96 -1.53
CA HIS A 27 3.05 -15.22 -1.94
C HIS A 27 2.43 -16.41 -1.19
N ARG A 28 2.55 -17.61 -1.77
CA ARG A 28 1.97 -18.84 -1.19
C ARG A 28 2.47 -19.17 0.21
N ASP A 29 3.67 -18.71 0.56
CA ASP A 29 4.29 -18.87 1.88
C ASP A 29 3.86 -17.80 2.89
N GLY A 30 2.88 -16.96 2.52
CA GLY A 30 2.35 -15.90 3.37
C GLY A 30 3.11 -14.58 3.31
N ARG A 31 4.26 -14.51 2.61
CA ARG A 31 5.03 -13.27 2.49
C ARG A 31 4.25 -12.20 1.71
N ALA A 32 4.31 -10.98 2.21
CA ALA A 32 3.76 -9.81 1.54
C ALA A 32 4.51 -9.54 0.22
N GLY A 33 3.77 -9.42 -0.88
CA GLY A 33 4.27 -8.98 -2.17
C GLY A 33 4.37 -7.45 -2.26
N SER A 34 4.84 -6.95 -3.40
CA SER A 34 5.02 -5.50 -3.64
C SER A 34 3.75 -4.67 -3.42
N PRO A 35 2.52 -5.12 -3.77
CA PRO A 35 1.33 -4.32 -3.52
C PRO A 35 1.09 -4.01 -2.05
N LEU A 36 1.27 -5.01 -1.18
CA LEU A 36 1.11 -4.84 0.27
C LEU A 36 2.26 -4.06 0.89
N ILE A 37 3.49 -4.27 0.41
CA ILE A 37 4.65 -3.50 0.87
C ILE A 37 4.47 -2.02 0.57
N ILE A 38 3.99 -1.68 -0.64
CA ILE A 38 3.68 -0.31 -1.05
C ILE A 38 2.53 0.24 -0.20
N LEU A 39 1.47 -0.54 -0.01
CA LEU A 39 0.32 -0.14 0.80
C LEU A 39 0.73 0.18 2.24
N ASN A 40 1.54 -0.67 2.89
CA ASN A 40 2.09 -0.42 4.23
C ASN A 40 2.98 0.80 4.26
N ALA A 41 3.86 0.95 3.27
CA ALA A 41 4.73 2.12 3.18
C ALA A 41 3.94 3.43 3.06
N TYR A 42 2.72 3.39 2.54
CA TYR A 42 1.81 4.53 2.47
C TYR A 42 0.98 4.71 3.75
N LEU A 43 0.39 3.63 4.29
CA LEU A 43 -0.47 3.67 5.47
C LEU A 43 0.31 4.02 6.74
N ASP A 44 1.44 3.38 6.96
CA ASP A 44 2.23 3.50 8.20
C ASP A 44 3.27 4.62 8.14
N HIS A 45 3.18 5.50 7.13
CA HIS A 45 4.18 6.53 6.97
C HIS A 45 4.04 7.60 8.06
N ALA A 46 5.07 7.77 8.88
CA ALA A 46 5.08 8.71 10.02
C ALA A 46 4.78 10.19 9.64
N TYR A 47 4.99 10.56 8.37
CA TYR A 47 4.71 11.91 7.84
C TYR A 47 3.51 11.95 6.88
N ARG A 48 2.62 10.95 6.90
CA ARG A 48 1.47 10.87 5.98
C ARG A 48 0.59 12.12 6.02
N GLN A 49 0.43 12.72 7.19
CA GLN A 49 -0.28 13.99 7.40
C GLN A 49 0.34 15.20 6.66
N ARG A 50 1.59 15.09 6.18
CA ARG A 50 2.26 16.13 5.38
C ARG A 50 2.09 15.92 3.88
N PHE A 51 1.43 14.85 3.44
CA PHE A 51 1.22 14.58 2.03
C PHE A 51 0.18 15.56 1.47
N LYS A 52 0.47 16.11 0.29
CA LYS A 52 -0.38 17.15 -0.33
C LYS A 52 -1.75 16.62 -0.76
N ALA A 53 -1.82 15.33 -1.13
CA ALA A 53 -3.04 14.63 -1.49
C ALA A 53 -2.88 13.12 -1.25
N PRO A 54 -3.98 12.35 -1.17
CA PRO A 54 -3.91 10.89 -1.15
C PRO A 54 -3.26 10.35 -2.43
N ALA A 55 -2.27 9.47 -2.28
CA ALA A 55 -1.61 8.87 -3.43
C ALA A 55 -2.51 7.83 -4.12
N HIS A 56 -2.44 7.77 -5.45
CA HIS A 56 -3.07 6.72 -6.23
C HIS A 56 -2.15 5.49 -6.28
N LEU A 57 -2.60 4.36 -5.74
CA LEU A 57 -1.90 3.09 -5.86
C LEU A 57 -2.54 2.28 -6.98
N VAL A 58 -1.79 2.01 -8.04
CA VAL A 58 -2.25 1.30 -9.23
C VAL A 58 -1.45 0.01 -9.35
N PHE A 59 -2.16 -1.13 -9.34
CA PHE A 59 -1.55 -2.44 -9.44
C PHE A 59 -2.00 -3.11 -10.74
N VAL A 60 -1.03 -3.52 -11.57
CA VAL A 60 -1.28 -4.15 -12.87
C VAL A 60 -0.88 -5.61 -12.79
N GLU A 61 -1.80 -6.49 -13.21
CA GLU A 61 -1.56 -7.92 -13.31
C GLU A 61 -2.32 -8.50 -14.51
N SER A 62 -1.62 -9.33 -15.28
CA SER A 62 -2.12 -9.95 -16.51
C SER A 62 -2.78 -11.32 -16.26
N ASP A 63 -2.29 -12.06 -15.27
CA ASP A 63 -2.88 -13.32 -14.85
C ASP A 63 -4.19 -13.06 -14.11
N ARG A 64 -5.29 -13.59 -14.65
CA ARG A 64 -6.63 -13.33 -14.11
C ARG A 64 -6.85 -13.90 -12.71
N LEU A 65 -6.18 -14.99 -12.34
CA LEU A 65 -6.30 -15.57 -10.99
C LEU A 65 -5.56 -14.70 -9.99
N PHE A 66 -4.36 -14.23 -10.35
CA PHE A 66 -3.61 -13.29 -9.50
C PHE A 66 -4.32 -11.94 -9.39
N ALA A 67 -4.86 -11.40 -10.48
CA ALA A 67 -5.64 -10.17 -10.45
C ALA A 67 -6.87 -10.28 -9.54
N ARG A 68 -7.59 -11.41 -9.56
CA ARG A 68 -8.72 -11.66 -8.66
C ARG A 68 -8.29 -11.70 -7.20
N HIS A 69 -7.21 -12.41 -6.89
CA HIS A 69 -6.66 -12.47 -5.54
C HIS A 69 -6.19 -11.09 -5.06
N LEU A 70 -5.51 -10.35 -5.94
CA LEU A 70 -5.03 -9.00 -5.71
C LEU A 70 -6.17 -7.98 -5.53
N CYS A 71 -7.34 -8.16 -6.11
CA CYS A 71 -8.49 -7.30 -5.81
C CYS A 71 -9.03 -7.53 -4.39
N TRP A 72 -8.95 -8.77 -3.90
CA TRP A 72 -9.47 -9.14 -2.59
C TRP A 72 -8.52 -8.71 -1.46
N GLU A 73 -7.22 -8.87 -1.65
CA GLU A 73 -6.26 -8.79 -0.56
C GLU A 73 -6.03 -7.37 0.04
N PRO A 74 -5.78 -6.30 -0.76
CA PRO A 74 -5.54 -4.95 -0.25
C PRO A 74 -6.75 -4.40 0.51
N TRP A 75 -7.96 -4.81 0.12
CA TRP A 75 -9.20 -4.45 0.81
C TRP A 75 -9.19 -4.97 2.24
N HIS A 76 -8.94 -6.28 2.42
CA HIS A 76 -8.87 -6.90 3.75
C HIS A 76 -7.67 -6.44 4.57
N TRP A 77 -6.55 -6.16 3.91
CA TRP A 77 -5.35 -5.63 4.55
C TRP A 77 -5.60 -4.24 5.15
N ALA A 78 -6.25 -3.35 4.40
CA ALA A 78 -6.56 -2.00 4.88
C ALA A 78 -7.52 -2.01 6.09
N THR A 79 -8.49 -2.92 6.12
CA THR A 79 -9.44 -3.04 7.24
C THR A 79 -8.84 -3.70 8.48
N SER A 80 -7.90 -4.64 8.31
CA SER A 80 -7.22 -5.27 9.45
C SER A 80 -6.12 -4.39 10.05
N ALA A 81 -5.46 -3.55 9.25
CA ALA A 81 -4.52 -2.54 9.73
C ALA A 81 -5.19 -1.39 10.50
N SER A 82 -6.44 -1.03 10.18
CA SER A 82 -7.20 -0.04 10.96
C SER A 82 -7.57 -0.53 12.36
N ASP A 83 -7.87 -1.82 12.51
CA ASP A 83 -8.22 -2.41 13.81
C ASP A 83 -7.00 -2.52 14.73
N ALA A 84 -5.82 -2.80 14.18
CA ALA A 84 -4.57 -2.88 14.94
C ALA A 84 -4.08 -1.51 15.45
N ASN A 85 -4.32 -0.42 14.71
CA ASN A 85 -3.95 0.94 15.12
C ASN A 85 -4.96 1.59 16.08
N ALA A 86 -6.17 1.03 16.25
CA ALA A 86 -7.11 1.46 17.28
C ALA A 86 -6.73 0.95 18.69
N ALA A 87 -5.78 0.02 18.80
CA ALA A 87 -5.41 -0.66 20.04
C ALA A 87 -4.12 -0.13 20.71
N LEU A 88 -3.49 0.93 20.20
CA LEU A 88 -2.34 1.54 20.86
C LEU A 88 -2.77 2.76 21.68
N PRO A 89 -2.71 2.71 23.03
CA PRO A 89 -2.91 3.91 23.82
C PRO A 89 -1.76 4.89 23.54
N THR A 90 -2.13 6.14 23.26
CA THR A 90 -1.23 7.29 23.30
C THR A 90 -0.53 7.32 24.66
N ALA A 91 0.79 7.15 24.64
CA ALA A 91 1.68 7.46 25.76
C ALA A 91 2.30 8.85 25.55
#